data_AF-A0A840U5N5-F1
#
_entry.id   AF-A0A840U5N5-F1
#
_cell.length_a   1.000
_cell.length_b   1.000
_cell.length_c   1.000
_cell.angle_alpha   90.00
_cell.angle_beta   90.00
_cell.angle_gamma   90.00
#
_symmetry.space_group_name_H-M   'P 1'
#
loop_
_entity.id
_entity.type
_entity.pdbx_description
1 polymer ?
#
loop_
_entity_poly.entity_id
_entity_poly.type
_entity_poly.pdbx_seq_one_letter_code
_entity_poly.pdbx_strand_id
1 'polypeptide(L)'
;MMAIIPPEVSIQGGNERNSDAFRDQERRESLNYQQRIYTWMLMGKTQKRILVDIQRIQDTNLLLEEAGYFEGKMASPNEIAEVLGVDAILTAHFKLKRKMTDSEAKTFDFLIGGGPAQRYGGTPYSSNTKVTLELYDQELSKVLWQYDAKLPRGMRSAASRVVDDLMETATKKSPYYGYPKK
;
A
#
# COMPACT_ATOMS: atom_id res chain seq x y z
N MET A 1 -0.26 13.51 -15.47
CA MET A 1 -1.09 13.12 -14.30
C MET A 1 -0.59 11.79 -13.76
N MET A 2 -0.62 11.59 -12.44
CA MET A 2 -0.20 10.36 -11.76
C MET A 2 -1.37 9.71 -11.02
N ALA A 3 -1.44 8.38 -11.01
CA ALA A 3 -2.35 7.63 -10.14
C ALA A 3 -1.60 6.94 -9.00
N ILE A 4 -2.30 6.73 -7.89
CA ILE A 4 -1.81 5.92 -6.76
C ILE A 4 -2.73 4.70 -6.69
N ILE A 5 -2.20 3.53 -7.02
CA ILE A 5 -2.98 2.28 -7.05
C ILE A 5 -2.92 1.57 -5.69
N PRO A 6 -3.86 0.66 -5.38
CA PRO A 6 -3.83 -0.12 -4.15
C PRO A 6 -2.52 -0.92 -4.03
N PRO A 7 -1.72 -0.67 -2.97
CA PRO A 7 -0.47 -1.40 -2.75
C PRO A 7 -0.68 -2.91 -2.63
N GLU A 8 0.28 -3.68 -3.13
CA GLU A 8 0.27 -5.13 -2.91
C GLU A 8 0.67 -5.42 -1.46
N VAL A 9 -0.19 -6.15 -0.74
CA VAL A 9 0.08 -6.55 0.66
C VAL A 9 0.17 -8.06 0.70
N SER A 10 1.39 -8.57 0.96
CA SER A 10 1.63 -10.00 1.12
C SER A 10 1.95 -10.32 2.56
N ILE A 11 1.08 -11.09 3.21
CA ILE A 11 1.27 -11.52 4.60
C ILE A 11 1.87 -12.94 4.63
N GLN A 12 3.01 -13.10 5.30
CA GLN A 12 3.72 -14.37 5.50
C GLN A 12 3.44 -14.92 6.91
N GLY A 13 2.75 -16.06 7.01
CA GLY A 13 2.59 -16.83 8.26
C GLY A 13 1.24 -17.55 8.37
N GLY A 14 1.26 -18.88 8.54
CA GLY A 14 0.10 -19.74 8.77
C GLY A 14 -0.42 -20.47 7.52
N ASN A 15 -0.96 -21.68 7.70
CA ASN A 15 -1.53 -22.54 6.65
C ASN A 15 -2.84 -22.01 6.03
N GLU A 16 -3.28 -20.80 6.38
CA GLU A 16 -4.63 -20.27 6.13
C GLU A 16 -4.69 -19.18 5.06
N ARG A 17 -3.65 -19.05 4.22
CA ARG A 17 -3.57 -18.06 3.12
C ARG A 17 -4.75 -18.07 2.13
N ASN A 18 -5.55 -19.13 2.13
CA ASN A 18 -6.65 -19.32 1.18
C ASN A 18 -8.04 -19.10 1.78
N SER A 19 -8.17 -18.62 3.02
CA SER A 19 -9.50 -18.24 3.51
C SER A 19 -9.93 -16.89 2.93
N ASP A 20 -11.21 -16.75 2.59
CA ASP A 20 -11.78 -15.51 2.07
C ASP A 20 -11.60 -14.35 3.07
N ALA A 21 -11.67 -14.64 4.37
CA ALA A 21 -11.45 -13.65 5.43
C ALA A 21 -10.03 -13.06 5.42
N PHE A 22 -9.01 -13.85 5.08
CA PHE A 22 -7.63 -13.36 4.92
C PHE A 22 -7.49 -12.45 3.70
N ARG A 23 -8.06 -12.86 2.56
CA ARG A 23 -8.02 -12.05 1.32
C ARG A 23 -8.76 -10.73 1.48
N ASP A 24 -9.91 -10.76 2.15
CA ASP A 24 -10.67 -9.54 2.48
C ASP A 24 -9.87 -8.61 3.41
N GLN A 25 -9.12 -9.18 4.35
CA GLN A 25 -8.24 -8.39 5.21
C GLN A 25 -7.10 -7.73 4.41
N GLU A 26 -6.40 -8.48 3.56
CA GLU A 26 -5.33 -7.94 2.70
C GLU A 26 -5.86 -6.82 1.80
N ARG A 27 -7.06 -7.00 1.21
CA ARG A 27 -7.72 -5.98 0.39
C ARG A 27 -8.06 -4.71 1.18
N ARG A 28 -8.63 -4.85 2.38
CA ARG A 28 -8.92 -3.69 3.25
C ARG A 28 -7.66 -2.93 3.63
N GLU A 29 -6.59 -3.64 3.99
CA GLU A 29 -5.31 -3.01 4.33
C GLU A 29 -4.69 -2.30 3.12
N SER A 30 -4.75 -2.91 1.93
CA SER A 30 -4.30 -2.31 0.67
C SER A 30 -5.00 -0.97 0.39
N LEU A 31 -6.33 -0.94 0.44
CA LEU A 31 -7.11 0.29 0.22
C LEU A 31 -6.81 1.37 1.28
N ASN A 32 -6.63 0.96 2.55
CA ASN A 32 -6.22 1.87 3.61
C ASN A 32 -4.82 2.45 3.36
N TYR A 33 -3.88 1.65 2.89
CA TYR A 33 -2.53 2.12 2.55
C TYR A 33 -2.53 3.08 1.37
N GLN A 34 -3.30 2.77 0.32
CA GLN A 34 -3.50 3.65 -0.83
C GLN A 34 -3.99 5.04 -0.37
N GLN A 35 -5.04 5.08 0.45
CA GLN A 35 -5.61 6.32 0.98
C GLN A 35 -4.55 7.14 1.73
N ARG A 36 -3.69 6.48 2.51
CA ARG A 36 -2.65 7.17 3.29
C ARG A 36 -1.52 7.71 2.42
N ILE A 37 -1.05 6.94 1.44
CA ILE A 37 -0.07 7.39 0.43
C ILE A 37 -0.65 8.60 -0.31
N TYR A 38 -1.93 8.52 -0.72
CA TYR A 38 -2.63 9.61 -1.39
C TYR A 38 -2.69 10.88 -0.54
N THR A 39 -3.11 10.77 0.72
CA THR A 39 -3.14 11.91 1.65
C THR A 39 -1.75 12.53 1.82
N TRP A 40 -0.69 11.73 1.96
CA TRP A 40 0.68 12.22 2.06
C TRP A 40 1.10 13.01 0.82
N MET A 41 0.80 12.47 -0.37
CA MET A 41 1.14 13.11 -1.64
C MET A 41 0.35 14.41 -1.85
N LEU A 42 -0.94 14.43 -1.50
CA LEU A 42 -1.74 15.67 -1.51
C LEU A 42 -1.17 16.74 -0.57
N MET A 43 -0.78 16.37 0.65
CA MET A 43 -0.12 17.31 1.58
C MET A 43 1.17 17.86 0.96
N GLY A 44 1.97 17.00 0.30
CA GLY A 44 3.14 17.41 -0.47
C GLY A 44 2.79 18.41 -1.57
N LYS A 45 1.70 18.21 -2.30
CA LYS A 45 1.21 19.11 -3.35
C LYS A 45 0.81 20.48 -2.77
N THR A 46 0.04 20.50 -1.68
CA THR A 46 -0.33 21.74 -0.98
C THR A 46 0.91 22.51 -0.50
N GLN A 47 1.96 21.79 -0.08
CA GLN A 47 3.24 22.37 0.32
C GLN A 47 4.15 22.73 -0.87
N LYS A 48 3.69 22.59 -2.12
CA LYS A 48 4.46 22.79 -3.37
C LYS A 48 5.73 21.93 -3.44
N ARG A 49 5.71 20.76 -2.81
CA ARG A 49 6.83 19.80 -2.80
C ARG A 49 6.79 18.81 -3.96
N ILE A 50 5.62 18.68 -4.57
CA ILE A 50 5.39 17.98 -5.84
C ILE A 50 4.58 18.89 -6.74
N LEU A 51 4.80 18.75 -8.05
CA LEU A 51 4.11 19.53 -9.07
C LEU A 51 3.14 18.69 -9.92
N VAL A 52 3.19 17.36 -9.75
CA VAL A 52 2.38 16.44 -10.54
C VAL A 52 0.94 16.40 -10.00
N ASP A 53 -0.03 16.46 -10.92
CA ASP A 53 -1.44 16.24 -10.58
C ASP A 53 -1.69 14.77 -10.25
N ILE A 54 -2.52 14.54 -9.23
CA ILE A 54 -2.82 13.21 -8.71
C ILE A 54 -4.30 12.92 -8.97
N GLN A 55 -4.58 11.81 -9.66
CA GLN A 55 -5.93 11.30 -9.88
C GLN A 55 -6.62 11.02 -8.53
N ARG A 56 -7.92 11.29 -8.43
CA ARG A 56 -8.68 10.99 -7.20
C ARG A 56 -8.77 9.49 -7.01
N ILE A 57 -8.60 9.02 -5.76
CA ILE A 57 -8.63 7.59 -5.46
C ILE A 57 -9.96 6.94 -5.82
N GLN A 58 -11.07 7.68 -5.75
CA GLN A 58 -12.39 7.15 -6.10
C GLN A 58 -12.46 6.80 -7.59
N ASP A 59 -11.91 7.67 -8.44
CA ASP A 59 -11.85 7.44 -9.89
C ASP A 59 -10.87 6.30 -10.19
N THR A 60 -9.70 6.29 -9.54
CA THR A 60 -8.72 5.22 -9.69
C THR A 60 -9.32 3.85 -9.33
N ASN A 61 -9.97 3.75 -8.18
CA ASN A 61 -10.50 2.47 -7.70
C ASN A 61 -11.69 1.99 -8.54
N LEU A 62 -12.55 2.89 -9.01
CA LEU A 62 -13.64 2.56 -9.92
C LEU A 62 -13.11 1.98 -11.24
N LEU A 63 -12.15 2.66 -11.88
CA LEU A 63 -11.56 2.19 -13.15
C LEU A 63 -10.84 0.85 -12.99
N LEU A 64 -10.11 0.66 -11.88
CA LEU A 64 -9.47 -0.62 -11.57
C LEU A 64 -10.48 -1.74 -11.36
N GLU A 65 -11.59 -1.47 -10.66
CA GLU A 65 -12.66 -2.44 -10.43
C GLU A 65 -13.35 -2.84 -11.73
N GLU A 66 -13.73 -1.88 -12.57
CA GLU A 66 -14.38 -2.14 -13.86
C GLU A 66 -13.52 -2.99 -14.80
N ALA A 67 -12.20 -2.76 -14.79
CA ALA A 67 -11.27 -3.49 -15.63
C ALA A 67 -10.71 -4.77 -14.96
N GLY A 68 -11.21 -5.13 -13.79
CA GLY A 68 -10.98 -6.44 -13.19
C GLY A 68 -9.63 -6.61 -12.48
N TYR A 69 -9.04 -5.49 -12.01
CA TYR A 69 -7.75 -5.47 -11.33
C TYR A 69 -7.72 -6.39 -10.11
N PHE A 70 -8.77 -6.35 -9.29
CA PHE A 70 -8.83 -7.13 -8.05
C PHE A 70 -9.11 -8.62 -8.27
N GLU A 71 -9.59 -8.98 -9.47
CA GLU A 71 -9.78 -10.34 -9.95
C GLU A 71 -8.50 -10.90 -10.61
N GLY A 72 -7.41 -10.11 -10.63
CA GLY A 72 -6.13 -10.50 -11.20
C GLY A 72 -6.10 -10.50 -12.73
N LYS A 73 -7.00 -9.74 -13.38
CA LYS A 73 -7.07 -9.67 -14.84
C LYS A 73 -6.03 -8.76 -15.48
N MET A 74 -5.39 -7.88 -14.69
CA MET A 74 -4.32 -6.99 -15.16
C MET A 74 -2.96 -7.52 -14.73
N ALA A 75 -2.01 -7.53 -15.65
CA ALA A 75 -0.69 -8.13 -15.41
C ALA A 75 0.47 -7.12 -15.44
N SER A 76 0.30 -5.96 -16.08
CA SER A 76 1.41 -5.01 -16.27
C SER A 76 1.10 -3.59 -15.77
N PRO A 77 2.10 -2.86 -15.23
CA PRO A 77 1.93 -1.45 -14.88
C PRO A 77 1.52 -0.57 -16.07
N ASN A 78 1.96 -0.89 -17.30
CA ASN A 78 1.53 -0.18 -18.51
C ASN A 78 0.02 -0.30 -18.76
N GLU A 79 -0.50 -1.53 -18.72
CA GLU A 79 -1.93 -1.80 -18.90
C GLU A 79 -2.76 -1.07 -17.84
N ILE A 80 -2.29 -1.07 -16.60
CA ILE A 80 -2.92 -0.32 -15.51
C ILE A 80 -2.93 1.19 -15.82
N ALA A 81 -1.82 1.74 -16.31
CA ALA A 81 -1.69 3.17 -16.58
C ALA A 81 -2.60 3.61 -17.74
N GLU A 82 -2.73 2.76 -18.77
CA GLU A 82 -3.63 2.95 -19.90
C GLU A 82 -5.10 2.94 -19.46
N VAL A 83 -5.52 1.95 -18.67
CA VAL A 83 -6.89 1.88 -18.10
C VAL A 83 -7.20 3.12 -17.27
N LEU A 84 -6.23 3.59 -16.49
CA LEU A 84 -6.38 4.75 -15.62
C LEU A 84 -6.28 6.09 -16.36
N GLY A 85 -5.78 6.10 -17.60
CA GLY A 85 -5.51 7.32 -18.35
C GLY A 85 -4.49 8.23 -17.67
N VAL A 86 -3.42 7.67 -17.10
CA VAL A 86 -2.35 8.42 -16.41
C VAL A 86 -0.98 8.16 -17.01
N ASP A 87 -0.07 9.11 -16.83
CA ASP A 87 1.30 9.03 -17.34
C ASP A 87 2.19 8.21 -16.40
N ALA A 88 1.83 8.14 -15.12
CA ALA A 88 2.63 7.48 -14.09
C ALA A 88 1.78 6.81 -13.02
N ILE A 89 2.31 5.72 -12.46
CA ILE A 89 1.73 4.99 -11.34
C ILE A 89 2.69 5.02 -10.17
N LEU A 90 2.18 5.38 -8.99
CA LEU A 90 2.84 5.16 -7.72
C LEU A 90 2.18 3.98 -7.01
N THR A 91 2.98 2.97 -6.65
CA THR A 91 2.52 1.80 -5.89
C THR A 91 3.55 1.36 -4.86
N ALA A 92 3.14 0.49 -3.95
CA ALA A 92 4.05 -0.12 -2.99
C ALA A 92 3.78 -1.62 -2.82
N HIS A 93 4.81 -2.36 -2.41
CA HIS A 93 4.75 -3.78 -2.12
C HIS A 93 5.16 -4.01 -0.66
N PHE A 94 4.20 -4.42 0.16
CA PHE A 94 4.39 -4.70 1.58
C PHE A 94 4.55 -6.21 1.80
N LYS A 95 5.76 -6.65 2.14
CA LYS A 95 6.03 -8.05 2.53
C LYS A 95 6.01 -8.16 4.05
N LEU A 96 4.81 -8.30 4.60
CA LEU A 96 4.55 -8.42 6.03
C LEU A 96 4.79 -9.86 6.49
N LYS A 97 5.38 -10.07 7.67
CA LYS A 97 5.46 -11.39 8.29
C LYS A 97 4.59 -11.37 9.54
N ARG A 98 3.66 -12.30 9.77
CA ARG A 98 2.91 -12.36 11.04
C ARG A 98 3.77 -12.97 12.14
N LYS A 99 3.68 -12.46 13.37
CA LYS A 99 4.00 -13.26 14.56
C LYS A 99 2.67 -13.80 15.05
N MET A 100 2.50 -15.11 15.02
CA MET A 100 1.46 -15.75 15.81
C MET A 100 2.16 -16.39 17.01
N THR A 101 1.75 -16.03 18.22
CA THR A 101 1.99 -16.87 19.39
C THR A 101 0.88 -17.92 19.52
N ASP A 102 1.15 -19.08 20.12
CA ASP A 102 0.16 -20.17 20.25
C ASP A 102 -1.11 -19.74 21.01
N SER A 103 -1.00 -18.73 21.88
CA SER A 103 -2.13 -18.13 22.59
C SER A 103 -2.97 -17.17 21.73
N GLU A 104 -2.39 -16.56 20.69
CA GLU A 104 -3.09 -15.68 19.74
C GLU A 104 -3.83 -16.46 18.64
N ALA A 105 -3.41 -17.69 18.34
CA ALA A 105 -4.09 -18.57 17.38
C ALA A 105 -5.54 -18.89 17.82
N LYS A 106 -5.76 -19.13 19.11
CA LYS A 106 -7.11 -19.34 19.69
C LYS A 106 -7.99 -18.09 19.63
N THR A 107 -7.40 -16.91 19.81
CA THR A 107 -8.11 -15.63 19.70
C THR A 107 -8.38 -15.27 18.24
N PHE A 108 -7.52 -15.72 17.32
CA PHE A 108 -7.68 -15.52 15.88
C PHE A 108 -8.85 -16.36 15.32
N ASP A 109 -9.00 -17.60 15.79
CA ASP A 109 -10.17 -18.45 15.49
C ASP A 109 -11.49 -17.78 15.97
N PHE A 110 -11.44 -17.16 17.15
CA PHE A 110 -12.56 -16.35 17.68
C PHE A 110 -12.77 -15.01 16.93
N LEU A 111 -11.72 -14.42 16.34
CA LEU A 111 -11.77 -13.22 15.50
C LEU A 111 -12.42 -13.48 14.13
N ILE A 112 -12.09 -14.62 13.51
CA ILE A 112 -12.71 -15.10 12.27
C ILE A 112 -14.16 -15.52 12.54
N GLY A 113 -14.46 -16.05 13.73
CA GLY A 113 -15.81 -16.40 14.20
C GLY A 113 -16.70 -15.25 14.73
N GLY A 114 -16.32 -13.97 14.55
CA GLY A 114 -17.18 -12.82 14.90
C GLY A 114 -16.95 -12.15 16.27
N GLY A 115 -15.80 -12.36 16.91
CA GLY A 115 -15.48 -11.77 18.21
C GLY A 115 -15.18 -10.25 18.23
N PRO A 116 -15.21 -9.60 19.41
CA PRO A 116 -15.08 -8.16 19.63
C PRO A 116 -13.76 -7.53 19.17
N ALA A 117 -12.74 -8.33 18.85
CA ALA A 117 -11.46 -7.85 18.35
C ALA A 117 -11.49 -7.40 16.86
N GLN A 118 -12.58 -7.66 16.11
CA GLN A 118 -12.81 -6.98 14.83
C GLN A 118 -12.94 -5.46 14.99
N ARG A 119 -13.30 -4.97 16.18
CA ARG A 119 -13.50 -3.54 16.47
C ARG A 119 -12.21 -2.80 16.82
N TYR A 120 -11.12 -3.50 17.15
CA TYR A 120 -9.88 -2.90 17.65
C TYR A 120 -8.66 -3.36 16.85
N GLY A 121 -8.55 -2.85 15.62
CA GLY A 121 -7.28 -2.42 15.04
C GLY A 121 -6.16 -3.46 14.90
N GLY A 122 -6.21 -4.22 13.80
CA GLY A 122 -5.03 -4.74 13.11
C GLY A 122 -4.37 -5.98 13.72
N THR A 123 -3.83 -6.84 12.86
CA THR A 123 -3.07 -8.02 13.27
C THR A 123 -1.62 -7.64 13.58
N PRO A 124 -1.00 -8.14 14.66
CA PRO A 124 0.41 -7.85 14.95
C PRO A 124 1.35 -8.46 13.88
N TYR A 125 2.13 -7.61 13.23
CA TYR A 125 3.16 -8.01 12.26
C TYR A 125 4.55 -8.08 12.90
N SER A 126 5.35 -9.06 12.48
CA SER A 126 6.73 -9.32 12.84
C SER A 126 7.72 -8.31 12.25
N SER A 127 8.79 -8.15 12.99
CA SER A 127 9.74 -7.05 12.99
C SER A 127 10.74 -6.98 11.83
N ASN A 128 10.45 -7.57 10.66
CA ASN A 128 11.37 -7.60 9.49
C ASN A 128 10.65 -7.36 8.15
N THR A 129 9.59 -6.54 8.14
CA THR A 129 8.86 -6.21 6.91
C THR A 129 9.77 -5.46 5.93
N LYS A 130 9.83 -5.95 4.69
CA LYS A 130 10.39 -5.22 3.56
C LYS A 130 9.24 -4.50 2.86
N VAL A 131 9.43 -3.22 2.60
CA VAL A 131 8.51 -2.41 1.81
C VAL A 131 9.26 -1.83 0.64
N THR A 132 8.69 -1.92 -0.54
CA THR A 132 9.22 -1.33 -1.76
C THR A 132 8.19 -0.33 -2.27
N LEU A 133 8.57 0.93 -2.48
CA LEU A 133 7.75 1.96 -3.12
C LEU A 133 8.30 2.18 -4.54
N GLU A 134 7.42 2.18 -5.54
CA GLU A 134 7.80 2.26 -6.96
C GLU A 134 7.01 3.36 -7.66
N LEU A 135 7.73 4.16 -8.45
CA LEU A 135 7.17 5.10 -9.41
C LEU A 135 7.45 4.57 -10.81
N TYR A 136 6.38 4.18 -11.49
CA TYR A 136 6.38 3.70 -12.86
C TYR A 136 5.94 4.80 -13.82
N ASP A 137 6.55 4.84 -15.00
CA ASP A 137 6.22 5.75 -16.09
C ASP A 137 5.74 4.96 -17.30
N GLN A 138 4.56 5.35 -17.81
CA GLN A 138 3.84 4.66 -18.87
C GLN A 138 4.52 4.87 -20.23
N GLU A 139 4.90 6.10 -20.55
CA GLU A 139 5.52 6.44 -21.84
C GLU A 139 6.85 5.70 -22.04
N LEU A 140 7.69 5.68 -21.00
CA LEU A 140 8.98 4.99 -21.01
C LEU A 140 8.88 3.51 -20.64
N SER A 141 7.69 3.06 -20.23
CA SER A 141 7.38 1.69 -19.85
C SER A 141 8.36 1.11 -18.80
N LYS A 142 8.81 1.94 -17.86
CA LYS A 142 9.87 1.57 -16.90
C LYS A 142 9.65 2.18 -15.51
N VAL A 143 10.27 1.56 -14.51
CA VAL A 143 10.37 2.13 -13.16
C VAL A 143 11.36 3.31 -13.20
N LEU A 144 10.86 4.52 -12.93
CA LEU A 144 11.70 5.72 -12.84
C LEU A 144 12.43 5.80 -11.51
N TRP A 145 11.79 5.34 -10.45
CA TRP A 145 12.33 5.42 -9.11
C TRP A 145 11.75 4.35 -8.20
N GLN A 146 12.62 3.74 -7.40
CA GLN A 146 12.28 2.74 -6.42
C GLN A 146 12.94 3.07 -5.08
N TYR A 147 12.21 2.83 -3.99
CA TYR A 147 12.72 2.97 -2.64
C TYR A 147 12.42 1.73 -1.79
N ASP A 148 13.46 1.07 -1.33
CA ASP A 148 13.36 -0.07 -0.42
C ASP A 148 13.57 0.37 1.04
N ALA A 149 12.57 0.10 1.87
CA ALA A 149 12.59 0.34 3.30
C ALA A 149 12.53 -0.98 4.09
N LYS A 150 13.32 -1.06 5.16
CA LYS A 150 13.12 -2.04 6.23
C LYS A 150 12.45 -1.34 7.39
N LEU A 151 11.27 -1.80 7.77
CA LEU A 151 10.57 -1.21 8.90
C LEU A 151 11.28 -1.57 10.22
N PRO A 152 11.38 -0.63 11.18
CA PRO A 152 12.08 -0.85 12.43
C PRO A 152 11.43 -1.96 13.29
N ARG A 153 12.27 -2.68 14.07
CA ARG A 153 11.81 -3.78 14.93
C ARG A 153 10.93 -3.24 16.05
N GLY A 154 9.79 -3.88 16.30
CA GLY A 154 8.94 -3.59 17.47
C GLY A 154 7.68 -2.76 17.17
N MET A 155 7.27 -2.68 15.91
CA MET A 155 5.99 -2.08 15.49
C MET A 155 4.80 -2.84 16.13
N ARG A 156 4.44 -2.46 17.36
CA ARG A 156 3.16 -2.80 18.02
C ARG A 156 2.02 -1.88 17.57
N SER A 157 2.35 -0.89 16.74
CA SER A 157 1.46 0.19 16.33
C SER A 157 0.84 -0.08 14.96
N ALA A 158 -0.44 0.29 14.84
CA ALA A 158 -1.32 0.11 13.70
C ALA A 158 -0.65 0.19 12.32
N ALA A 159 -1.15 -0.64 11.40
CA ALA A 159 -0.81 -0.70 9.97
C ALA A 159 -0.61 0.68 9.31
N SER A 160 -1.31 1.70 9.80
CA SER A 160 -1.15 3.10 9.41
C SER A 160 0.27 3.66 9.58
N ARG A 161 0.97 3.45 10.70
CA ARG A 161 2.29 4.10 10.92
C ARG A 161 3.36 3.62 9.95
N VAL A 162 3.23 2.39 9.47
CA VAL A 162 4.11 1.78 8.46
C VAL A 162 4.19 2.65 7.20
N VAL A 163 3.04 3.13 6.73
CA VAL A 163 2.97 3.94 5.52
C VAL A 163 3.52 5.34 5.77
N ASP A 164 3.30 5.93 6.95
CA ASP A 164 3.90 7.25 7.27
C ASP A 164 5.42 7.17 7.28
N ASP A 165 5.99 6.18 7.98
CA ASP A 165 7.45 6.00 8.07
C ASP A 165 8.06 5.74 6.68
N LEU A 166 7.37 4.94 5.86
CA LEU A 166 7.75 4.73 4.46
C LEU A 166 7.77 6.06 3.72
N MET A 167 6.65 6.77 3.68
CA MET A 167 6.52 7.99 2.89
C MET A 167 7.47 9.08 3.39
N GLU A 168 7.68 9.21 4.69
CA GLU A 168 8.61 10.18 5.27
C GLU A 168 10.04 9.94 4.78
N THR A 169 10.51 8.70 4.83
CA THR A 169 11.88 8.37 4.42
C THR A 169 12.05 8.31 2.91
N ALA A 170 11.04 7.82 2.19
CA ALA A 170 11.03 7.70 0.74
C ALA A 170 11.01 9.09 0.07
N THR A 171 10.12 9.98 0.50
CA THR A 171 10.00 11.32 -0.09
C THR A 171 11.23 12.19 0.14
N LYS A 172 11.96 12.03 1.27
CA LYS A 172 13.25 12.70 1.51
C LYS A 172 14.33 12.29 0.50
N LYS A 173 14.22 11.12 -0.11
CA LYS A 173 15.18 10.53 -1.05
C LYS A 173 14.67 10.50 -2.50
N SER A 174 13.47 11.01 -2.75
CA SER A 174 12.88 11.03 -4.07
C SER A 174 13.38 12.25 -4.85
N PRO A 175 13.85 12.08 -6.11
CA PRO A 175 14.19 13.22 -6.96
C PRO A 175 12.96 14.01 -7.41
N TYR A 176 11.76 13.43 -7.26
CA TYR A 176 10.48 14.01 -7.66
C TYR A 176 9.72 14.68 -6.51
N TYR A 177 10.33 14.70 -5.31
CA TYR A 177 9.74 15.27 -4.11
C TYR A 177 10.78 16.17 -3.43
N GLY A 178 10.62 17.49 -3.55
CA GLY A 178 11.65 18.45 -3.14
C GLY A 178 11.06 19.70 -2.52
N TYR A 179 11.77 20.33 -1.59
CA TYR A 179 11.36 21.63 -1.06
C TYR A 179 11.41 22.68 -2.18
N PRO A 180 10.48 23.65 -2.24
CA PRO A 180 10.68 24.82 -3.08
C PRO A 180 12.02 25.43 -2.67
N LYS A 181 12.97 25.49 -3.60
CA LYS A 181 14.20 26.26 -3.39
C LYS A 181 13.75 27.70 -3.13
N LYS A 182 14.08 28.21 -1.95
CA LYS A 182 13.91 29.63 -1.62
C LYS A 182 14.72 30.47 -2.60
#